data_AF-A0AAW2ISQ2-F1
#
_entry.id   AF-A0AAW2ISQ2-F1
#
_cell.length_a   1.000
_cell.length_b   1.000
_cell.length_c   1.000
_cell.angle_alpha   90.00
_cell.angle_beta   90.00
_cell.angle_gamma   90.00
#
_symmetry.space_group_name_H-M   'P 1'
#
loop_
_entity.id
_entity.type
_entity.pdbx_description
1 polymer ?
#
loop_
_entity_poly.entity_id
_entity_poly.type
_entity_poly.pdbx_seq_one_letter_code
_entity_poly.pdbx_strand_id
1 'polypeptide(L)'
;MEAIAAAPIYSISRYYIHVEAGMYRERVEVSIINGDGFIAKFITFENSAGDGSQAVAVTNVSNQSAFFQCTFLGYQDTLYARSGWQFYQECNIYDTVDFVFGAAAAIFQSCNLFSRLPKTITFSAQNKQDTHVSSGYVIQNCTLTVAPGLERQKPLFKAYLGRP
;
A
#
# COMPACT_ATOMS: atom_id res chain seq x y z
N MET A 1 14.30 -13.21 3.83
CA MET A 1 13.40 -14.05 4.66
C MET A 1 14.00 -14.54 5.98
N GLU A 2 15.30 -14.83 6.05
CA GLU A 2 15.95 -15.41 7.25
C GLU A 2 15.72 -14.61 8.54
N ALA A 3 15.80 -13.28 8.48
CA ALA A 3 15.58 -12.42 9.64
C ALA A 3 14.15 -12.49 10.20
N ILE A 4 13.15 -12.72 9.35
CA ILE A 4 11.75 -12.89 9.76
C ILE A 4 11.55 -14.27 10.38
N ALA A 5 12.16 -15.31 9.79
CA ALA A 5 12.11 -16.67 10.34
C ALA A 5 12.79 -16.77 11.72
N ALA A 6 13.80 -15.93 11.98
CA ALA A 6 14.47 -15.84 13.28
C ALA A 6 13.69 -15.03 14.33
N ALA A 7 12.63 -14.32 13.95
CA ALA A 7 11.83 -13.54 14.89
C ALA A 7 11.04 -14.45 15.84
N PRO A 8 10.97 -14.12 17.14
CA PRO A 8 10.22 -14.90 18.11
C PRO A 8 8.72 -14.91 17.76
N ILE A 9 8.11 -16.09 17.88
CA ILE A 9 6.67 -16.26 17.67
C ILE A 9 5.92 -15.80 18.92
N TYR A 10 4.78 -15.12 18.77
CA TYR A 10 3.94 -14.62 19.87
C TYR A 10 4.67 -13.65 20.83
N SER A 11 5.58 -12.84 20.29
CA SER A 11 6.26 -11.84 21.10
C SER A 11 5.28 -10.81 21.66
N ILE A 12 5.36 -10.55 22.97
CA ILE A 12 4.63 -9.47 23.65
C ILE A 12 5.36 -8.11 23.57
N SER A 13 6.51 -8.08 22.91
CA SER A 13 7.35 -6.89 22.75
C SER A 13 7.75 -6.71 21.28
N ARG A 14 8.05 -5.46 20.88
CA ARG A 14 8.40 -5.18 19.47
C ARG A 14 9.75 -5.78 19.13
N TYR A 15 9.77 -6.63 18.11
CA TYR A 15 10.99 -7.15 17.47
C TYR A 15 11.36 -6.25 16.28
N TYR A 16 12.64 -5.89 16.16
CA TYR A 16 13.11 -4.98 15.13
C TYR A 16 14.04 -5.71 14.16
N ILE A 17 13.79 -5.52 12.88
CA ILE A 17 14.67 -5.97 11.80
C ILE A 17 15.21 -4.71 11.12
N HIS A 18 16.52 -4.52 11.16
CA HIS A 18 17.18 -3.50 10.34
C HIS A 18 17.51 -4.11 8.97
N VAL A 19 17.08 -3.43 7.92
CA VAL A 19 17.40 -3.81 6.54
C VAL A 19 18.37 -2.77 6.01
N GLU A 20 19.58 -3.21 5.67
CA GLU A 20 20.61 -2.33 5.10
C GLU A 20 20.19 -1.82 3.71
N ALA A 21 20.83 -0.74 3.26
CA ALA A 21 20.58 -0.22 1.93
C ALA A 21 20.94 -1.26 0.85
N GLY A 22 19.96 -1.61 0.01
CA GLY A 22 20.16 -2.60 -1.04
C GLY A 22 18.89 -2.90 -1.83
N MET A 23 19.09 -3.61 -2.93
CA MET A 23 18.02 -4.18 -3.75
C MET A 23 17.84 -5.65 -3.37
N TYR A 24 16.73 -5.98 -2.71
CA TYR A 24 16.41 -7.33 -2.27
C TYR A 24 15.35 -7.93 -3.19
N ARG A 25 15.75 -8.86 -4.07
CA ARG A 25 14.84 -9.51 -5.02
C ARG A 25 14.25 -10.77 -4.41
N GLU A 26 13.27 -10.60 -3.54
CA GLU A 26 12.60 -11.70 -2.87
C GLU A 26 11.11 -11.38 -2.65
N ARG A 27 10.29 -12.44 -2.57
CA ARG A 27 8.92 -12.33 -2.06
C ARG A 27 8.98 -12.57 -0.56
N VAL A 28 8.58 -11.57 0.21
CA VAL A 28 8.59 -11.62 1.68
C VAL A 28 7.18 -11.84 2.20
N GLU A 29 7.05 -12.73 3.19
CA GLU A 29 5.81 -12.95 3.93
C GLU A 29 6.09 -12.85 5.42
N VAL A 30 5.27 -12.05 6.12
CA VAL A 30 5.21 -12.04 7.58
C VAL A 30 3.92 -12.75 7.97
N SER A 31 4.05 -13.95 8.54
CA SER A 31 2.92 -14.77 8.93
C SER A 31 1.97 -14.03 9.86
N ILE A 32 0.66 -14.26 9.70
CA ILE A 32 -0.42 -13.69 10.53
C ILE A 32 -0.22 -13.94 12.03
N ILE A 33 0.50 -15.00 12.41
CA ILE A 33 0.79 -15.36 13.81
C ILE A 33 1.64 -14.27 14.49
N ASN A 34 2.50 -13.60 13.72
CA ASN A 34 3.37 -12.50 14.16
C ASN A 34 3.03 -11.18 13.45
N GLY A 35 1.94 -11.15 12.70
CA GLY A 35 1.65 -10.10 11.73
C GLY A 35 0.99 -8.89 12.36
N ASP A 36 0.20 -9.05 13.41
CA ASP A 36 -0.51 -7.93 14.05
C ASP A 36 0.46 -6.96 14.72
N GLY A 37 0.20 -5.66 14.56
CA GLY A 37 1.12 -4.61 15.00
C GLY A 37 2.35 -4.44 14.11
N PHE A 38 2.35 -4.99 12.89
CA PHE A 38 3.45 -4.83 11.93
C PHE A 38 3.73 -3.36 11.65
N ILE A 39 5.01 -2.99 11.66
CA ILE A 39 5.47 -1.65 11.27
C ILE A 39 6.58 -1.75 10.25
N ALA A 40 6.44 -1.02 9.15
CA ALA A 40 7.52 -0.75 8.21
C ALA A 40 7.83 0.75 8.17
N LYS A 41 9.12 1.08 8.04
CA LYS A 41 9.58 2.47 7.89
C LYS A 41 10.68 2.55 6.85
N PHE A 42 10.70 3.64 6.08
CA PHE A 42 11.82 3.99 5.18
C PHE A 42 12.20 2.89 4.17
N ILE A 43 11.23 2.10 3.70
CA ILE A 43 11.47 0.99 2.77
C ILE A 43 10.56 1.11 1.54
N THR A 44 11.05 0.61 0.41
CA THR A 44 10.29 0.53 -0.83
C THR A 44 9.85 -0.90 -1.08
N PHE A 45 8.58 -1.09 -1.40
CA PHE A 45 8.01 -2.34 -1.88
C PHE A 45 7.63 -2.17 -3.35
N GLU A 46 8.13 -3.03 -4.23
CA GLU A 46 7.92 -2.92 -5.68
C GLU A 46 7.42 -4.23 -6.27
N ASN A 47 6.43 -4.11 -7.17
CA ASN A 47 6.13 -5.13 -8.15
C ASN A 47 6.40 -4.58 -9.56
N SER A 48 7.40 -5.15 -10.24
CA SER A 48 7.89 -4.69 -11.53
C SER A 48 7.23 -5.40 -12.73
N ALA A 49 6.04 -6.00 -12.56
CA ALA A 49 5.34 -6.70 -13.64
C ALA A 49 4.96 -5.80 -14.83
N GLY A 50 4.81 -4.49 -14.59
CA GLY A 50 4.44 -3.53 -15.63
C GLY A 50 2.94 -3.34 -15.78
N ASP A 51 2.55 -2.59 -16.81
CA ASP A 51 1.16 -2.31 -17.15
C ASP A 51 0.49 -3.49 -17.88
N GLY A 52 -0.83 -3.62 -17.75
CA GLY A 52 -1.65 -4.59 -18.49
C GLY A 52 -2.25 -5.73 -17.67
N SER A 53 -1.84 -5.92 -16.41
CA SER A 53 -2.48 -6.88 -15.50
C SER A 53 -2.31 -6.48 -14.03
N GLN A 54 -3.17 -7.01 -13.16
CA GLN A 54 -3.10 -6.82 -11.71
C GLN A 54 -1.78 -7.36 -11.15
N ALA A 55 -1.08 -6.54 -10.35
CA ALA A 55 0.24 -6.86 -9.84
C ALA A 55 0.47 -6.19 -8.47
N VAL A 56 0.11 -6.91 -7.41
CA VAL A 56 0.22 -6.42 -6.03
C VAL A 56 1.67 -6.29 -5.59
N ALA A 57 2.03 -5.11 -5.06
CA ALA A 57 3.31 -4.89 -4.39
C ALA A 57 3.23 -5.30 -2.91
N VAL A 58 2.14 -4.96 -2.22
CA VAL A 58 1.92 -5.34 -0.82
C VAL A 58 0.49 -5.80 -0.58
N THR A 59 0.35 -6.99 0.00
CA THR A 59 -0.89 -7.41 0.64
C THR A 59 -0.79 -7.18 2.13
N ASN A 60 -1.66 -6.34 2.68
CA ASN A 60 -1.72 -6.09 4.11
C ASN A 60 -3.03 -6.66 4.70
N VAL A 61 -2.87 -7.65 5.57
CA VAL A 61 -3.95 -8.29 6.35
C VAL A 61 -3.82 -8.06 7.85
N SER A 62 -2.78 -7.33 8.28
CA SER A 62 -2.40 -7.15 9.69
C SER A 62 -3.30 -6.14 10.39
N ASN A 63 -3.78 -6.50 11.58
CA ASN A 63 -4.49 -5.58 12.45
C ASN A 63 -3.51 -4.68 13.21
N GLN A 64 -3.88 -3.40 13.38
CA GLN A 64 -3.05 -2.38 14.03
C GLN A 64 -1.68 -2.18 13.34
N SER A 65 -1.63 -2.35 12.02
CA SER A 65 -0.40 -2.15 11.24
C SER A 65 -0.16 -0.69 10.90
N ALA A 66 1.11 -0.32 10.75
CA ALA A 66 1.50 1.02 10.32
C ALA A 66 2.67 1.05 9.32
N PHE A 67 2.59 1.95 8.34
CA PHE A 67 3.66 2.23 7.39
C PHE A 67 4.02 3.72 7.47
N PHE A 68 5.30 4.03 7.70
CA PHE A 68 5.79 5.41 7.82
C PHE A 68 6.88 5.68 6.79
N GLN A 69 6.67 6.67 5.92
CA GLN A 69 7.66 7.03 4.90
C GLN A 69 8.10 5.85 4.03
N CYS A 70 7.15 4.96 3.74
CA CYS A 70 7.35 3.85 2.81
C CYS A 70 6.96 4.26 1.39
N THR A 71 7.54 3.59 0.41
CA THR A 71 7.13 3.74 -0.98
C THR A 71 6.57 2.42 -1.51
N PHE A 72 5.42 2.48 -2.18
CA PHE A 72 4.80 1.35 -2.86
C PHE A 72 4.84 1.63 -4.37
N LEU A 73 5.50 0.76 -5.12
CA LEU A 73 5.69 0.90 -6.56
C LEU A 73 4.97 -0.24 -7.29
N GLY A 74 4.04 0.13 -8.16
CA GLY A 74 3.40 -0.82 -9.05
C GLY A 74 2.69 -0.13 -10.21
N TYR A 75 1.77 -0.89 -10.81
CA TYR A 75 0.91 -0.48 -11.91
C TYR A 75 -0.54 -0.67 -11.49
N GLN A 76 -1.21 -1.75 -11.88
CA GLN A 76 -2.59 -2.00 -11.42
C GLN A 76 -2.58 -2.80 -10.11
N ASP A 77 -3.41 -2.39 -9.14
CA ASP A 77 -3.62 -3.07 -7.85
C ASP A 77 -2.37 -3.07 -6.93
N THR A 78 -1.68 -1.94 -6.77
CA THR A 78 -0.38 -1.88 -6.06
C THR A 78 -0.48 -2.20 -4.57
N LEU A 79 -1.42 -1.59 -3.83
CA LEU A 79 -1.57 -1.77 -2.39
C LEU A 79 -2.91 -2.45 -2.05
N TYR A 80 -2.83 -3.73 -1.70
CA TYR A 80 -3.99 -4.48 -1.24
C TYR A 80 -4.18 -4.32 0.27
N ALA A 81 -4.90 -3.25 0.66
CA ALA A 81 -5.36 -3.01 2.02
C ALA A 81 -6.55 -3.94 2.35
N ARG A 82 -6.25 -5.24 2.48
CA ARG A 82 -7.24 -6.32 2.47
C ARG A 82 -8.17 -6.30 3.69
N SER A 83 -7.62 -6.21 4.91
CA SER A 83 -8.38 -6.29 6.16
C SER A 83 -7.62 -5.72 7.36
N GLY A 84 -8.32 -5.48 8.47
CA GLY A 84 -7.74 -4.98 9.71
C GLY A 84 -7.69 -3.46 9.80
N TRP A 85 -7.19 -2.94 10.93
CA TRP A 85 -6.95 -1.51 11.14
C TRP A 85 -5.54 -1.15 10.68
N GLN A 86 -5.45 -0.24 9.73
CA GLN A 86 -4.19 0.07 9.05
C GLN A 86 -3.95 1.58 9.02
N PHE A 87 -2.70 1.99 9.23
CA PHE A 87 -2.30 3.38 9.16
C PHE A 87 -1.13 3.58 8.20
N TYR A 88 -1.27 4.51 7.26
CA TYR A 88 -0.24 4.86 6.30
C TYR A 88 0.05 6.35 6.44
N GLN A 89 1.26 6.71 6.83
CA GLN A 89 1.66 8.11 7.03
C GLN A 89 2.89 8.46 6.19
N GLU A 90 2.83 9.61 5.51
CA GLU A 90 3.93 10.16 4.72
C GLU A 90 4.46 9.17 3.66
N CYS A 91 3.60 8.27 3.18
CA CYS A 91 3.97 7.27 2.21
C CYS A 91 3.77 7.79 0.77
N ASN A 92 4.53 7.22 -0.16
CA ASN A 92 4.33 7.42 -1.60
C ASN A 92 3.73 6.15 -2.21
N ILE A 93 2.65 6.27 -2.98
CA ILE A 93 2.00 5.15 -3.66
C ILE A 93 1.97 5.48 -5.14
N TYR A 94 2.64 4.65 -5.96
CA TYR A 94 2.69 4.80 -7.40
C TYR A 94 1.92 3.66 -8.08
N ASP A 95 0.99 4.01 -8.95
CA ASP A 95 0.05 3.05 -9.54
C ASP A 95 -0.63 3.66 -10.78
N THR A 96 -1.40 2.86 -11.51
CA THR A 96 -2.21 3.23 -12.67
C THR A 96 -3.72 3.20 -12.40
N VAL A 97 -4.24 2.12 -11.82
CA VAL A 97 -5.66 1.82 -11.59
C VAL A 97 -5.79 1.06 -10.26
N ASP A 98 -6.74 1.50 -9.42
CA ASP A 98 -7.08 0.89 -8.14
C ASP A 98 -5.90 0.84 -7.15
N PHE A 99 -5.30 2.00 -6.90
CA PHE A 99 -4.08 2.19 -6.11
C PHE A 99 -4.12 1.49 -4.77
N VAL A 100 -5.24 1.72 -4.08
CA VAL A 100 -5.57 1.08 -2.82
C VAL A 100 -6.90 0.38 -2.98
N PHE A 101 -6.90 -0.93 -2.79
CA PHE A 101 -8.09 -1.76 -2.93
C PHE A 101 -8.23 -2.74 -1.77
N GLY A 102 -9.44 -3.23 -1.55
CA GLY A 102 -9.76 -4.13 -0.44
C GLY A 102 -10.76 -3.56 0.56
N ALA A 103 -10.79 -4.12 1.76
CA ALA A 103 -11.86 -3.90 2.74
C ALA A 103 -11.34 -3.55 4.15
N ALA A 104 -10.09 -3.10 4.28
CA ALA A 104 -9.56 -2.63 5.56
C ALA A 104 -10.29 -1.37 6.09
N ALA A 105 -10.15 -1.12 7.39
CA ALA A 105 -10.35 0.21 7.96
C ALA A 105 -8.98 0.90 7.94
N ALA A 106 -8.75 1.76 6.94
CA ALA A 106 -7.43 2.34 6.70
C ALA A 106 -7.47 3.87 6.64
N ILE A 107 -6.47 4.49 7.25
CA ILE A 107 -6.23 5.93 7.15
C ILE A 107 -4.92 6.15 6.40
N PHE A 108 -4.97 6.97 5.35
CA PHE A 108 -3.83 7.51 4.64
C PHE A 108 -3.70 8.98 5.03
N GLN A 109 -2.59 9.33 5.69
CA GLN A 109 -2.37 10.67 6.20
C GLN A 109 -1.07 11.27 5.64
N SER A 110 -1.16 12.46 5.04
CA SER A 110 0.01 13.15 4.47
C SER A 110 0.76 12.32 3.41
N CYS A 111 0.05 11.42 2.72
CA CYS A 111 0.62 10.56 1.68
C CYS A 111 0.56 11.24 0.31
N ASN A 112 1.41 10.80 -0.60
CA ASN A 112 1.33 11.15 -2.02
C ASN A 112 0.90 9.94 -2.84
N LEU A 113 -0.18 10.08 -3.61
CA LEU A 113 -0.67 9.07 -4.54
C LEU A 113 -0.35 9.57 -5.95
N PHE A 114 0.64 8.95 -6.58
CA PHE A 114 1.23 9.36 -7.85
C PHE A 114 0.78 8.44 -9.00
N SER A 115 0.00 9.00 -9.90
CA SER A 115 -0.50 8.25 -11.06
C SER A 115 0.49 8.15 -12.20
N ARG A 116 0.66 6.91 -12.69
CA ARG A 116 1.36 6.56 -13.92
C ARG A 116 0.34 6.48 -15.09
N LEU A 117 0.82 6.09 -16.26
CA LEU A 117 0.00 5.97 -17.48
C LEU A 117 -0.99 4.79 -17.35
N PRO A 118 -2.30 5.07 -17.29
CA PRO A 118 -3.18 4.88 -18.45
C PRO A 118 -4.28 5.97 -18.55
N LYS A 119 -5.19 5.88 -19.52
CA LYS A 119 -6.20 6.92 -19.80
C LYS A 119 -7.18 7.20 -18.65
N THR A 120 -7.44 6.22 -17.79
CA THR A 120 -8.39 6.33 -16.68
C THR A 120 -7.75 5.85 -15.39
N ILE A 121 -7.82 6.68 -14.34
CA ILE A 121 -7.17 6.49 -13.05
C ILE A 121 -8.25 6.40 -11.97
N THR A 122 -8.11 5.44 -11.06
CA THR A 122 -8.93 5.31 -9.85
C THR A 122 -8.01 5.19 -8.63
N PHE A 123 -8.11 6.14 -7.71
CA PHE A 123 -7.24 6.13 -6.50
C PHE A 123 -7.68 5.11 -5.46
N SER A 124 -8.90 4.60 -5.54
CA SER A 124 -9.37 3.57 -4.62
C SER A 124 -10.44 2.65 -5.23
N ALA A 125 -10.44 1.40 -4.79
CA ALA A 125 -11.50 0.42 -5.03
C ALA A 125 -11.85 -0.27 -3.71
N GLN A 126 -12.66 0.43 -2.90
CA GLN A 126 -13.04 -0.04 -1.57
C GLN A 126 -14.16 -1.08 -1.70
N ASN A 127 -13.97 -2.24 -1.07
CA ASN A 127 -14.79 -3.43 -1.25
C ASN A 127 -15.49 -3.88 0.05
N LYS A 128 -16.09 -2.95 0.80
CA LYS A 128 -16.92 -3.27 1.98
C LYS A 128 -18.17 -4.01 1.53
N GLN A 129 -18.29 -5.27 1.95
CA GLN A 129 -19.43 -6.13 1.62
C GLN A 129 -20.50 -6.15 2.71
N ASP A 130 -20.10 -6.10 3.98
CA ASP A 130 -21.00 -6.17 5.13
C ASP A 130 -21.14 -4.79 5.79
N THR A 131 -22.37 -4.27 5.87
CA THR A 131 -22.67 -2.95 6.46
C THR A 131 -22.35 -2.88 7.95
N HIS A 132 -22.35 -4.01 8.67
CA HIS A 132 -22.07 -4.11 10.09
C HIS A 132 -20.57 -4.07 10.43
N VAL A 133 -19.70 -4.28 9.44
CA VAL A 133 -18.25 -4.20 9.64
C VAL A 133 -17.79 -2.75 9.56
N SER A 134 -17.04 -2.29 10.56
CA SER A 134 -16.41 -0.96 10.55
C SER A 134 -15.16 -0.98 9.67
N SER A 135 -15.33 -0.70 8.38
CA SER A 135 -14.26 -0.58 7.39
C SER A 135 -14.51 0.60 6.44
N GLY A 136 -13.47 0.99 5.69
CA GLY A 136 -13.49 2.15 4.83
C GLY A 136 -12.13 2.82 4.77
N TYR A 137 -11.97 3.73 3.81
CA TYR A 137 -10.73 4.50 3.65
C TYR A 137 -10.95 5.96 4.01
N VAL A 138 -10.02 6.51 4.78
CA VAL A 138 -9.90 7.95 5.03
C VAL A 138 -8.61 8.43 4.36
N ILE A 139 -8.74 9.36 3.43
CA ILE A 139 -7.60 10.00 2.75
C ILE A 139 -7.52 11.44 3.27
N GLN A 140 -6.58 11.70 4.18
CA GLN A 140 -6.47 12.95 4.92
C GLN A 140 -5.16 13.66 4.62
N ASN A 141 -5.22 14.93 4.23
CA ASN A 141 -4.03 15.73 3.92
C ASN A 141 -3.11 15.10 2.85
N CYS A 142 -3.66 14.27 1.97
CA CYS A 142 -2.89 13.61 0.92
C CYS A 142 -2.87 14.44 -0.37
N THR A 143 -1.82 14.25 -1.15
CA THR A 143 -1.73 14.79 -2.52
C THR A 143 -2.03 13.68 -3.52
N LEU A 144 -3.06 13.86 -4.34
CA LEU A 144 -3.42 12.96 -5.44
C LEU A 144 -3.06 13.65 -6.75
N THR A 145 -2.03 13.15 -7.45
CA THR A 145 -1.57 13.79 -8.68
C THR A 145 -0.85 12.79 -9.59
N VAL A 146 -0.38 13.23 -10.75
CA VAL A 146 0.42 12.38 -11.64
C VAL A 146 1.85 12.25 -11.13
N ALA A 147 2.52 11.15 -11.46
CA ALA A 147 3.91 10.95 -11.11
C ALA A 147 4.80 12.09 -11.68
N PRO A 148 5.90 12.45 -10.98
CA PRO A 148 6.83 13.45 -11.46
C PRO A 148 7.28 13.19 -12.91
N GLY A 149 7.25 14.22 -13.75
CA GLY A 149 7.56 14.13 -15.18
C GLY A 149 6.36 13.88 -16.10
N LEU A 150 5.17 13.61 -15.53
CA LEU A 150 3.92 13.44 -16.30
C LEU A 150 3.00 14.67 -16.22
N GLU A 151 3.46 15.80 -15.68
CA GLU A 151 2.61 16.97 -15.39
C GLU A 151 1.95 17.55 -16.65
N ARG A 152 2.67 17.56 -17.79
CA ARG A 152 2.13 18.01 -19.08
C ARG A 152 1.05 17.10 -19.64
N GLN A 153 0.98 15.86 -19.17
CA GLN A 153 0.04 14.85 -19.62
C GLN A 153 -1.25 14.83 -18.78
N LYS A 154 -1.34 15.61 -17.69
CA LYS A 154 -2.55 15.75 -16.86
C LYS A 154 -3.86 15.90 -17.68
N PRO A 155 -3.93 16.69 -18.77
CA PRO A 155 -5.16 16.82 -19.56
C PRO A 155 -5.59 15.55 -20.31
N LEU A 156 -4.67 14.59 -20.48
CA LEU A 156 -4.92 13.33 -21.19
C LEU A 156 -5.55 12.26 -20.30
N PHE A 157 -5.56 12.48 -18.98
CA PHE A 157 -6.05 11.50 -18.01
C PHE A 157 -7.40 11.91 -17.45
N LYS A 158 -8.28 10.92 -17.29
CA LYS A 158 -9.45 11.05 -16.42
C LYS A 158 -9.12 10.40 -15.09
N ALA A 159 -9.23 11.15 -14.00
CA ALA A 159 -8.99 10.64 -12.66
C ALA A 159 -10.26 10.68 -11.82
N TYR A 160 -10.48 9.61 -11.07
CA TYR A 160 -11.58 9.44 -10.14
C TYR A 160 -11.01 9.09 -8.77
N LEU A 161 -11.61 9.62 -7.70
CA LEU A 161 -11.18 9.30 -6.33
C LEU A 161 -11.35 7.80 -6.01
N GLY A 162 -12.32 7.14 -6.64
CA GLY A 162 -12.44 5.70 -6.58
C GLY A 162 -13.64 5.18 -7.37
N ARG A 163 -13.84 3.86 -7.28
CA ARG A 163 -15.01 3.13 -7.81
C ARG A 163 -15.47 2.07 -6.80
N PRO A 164 -16.78 1.76 -6.73
CA PRO A 164 -17.29 0.65 -5.92
C PRO A 164 -16.94 -0.70 -6.52
#